data_AF-A0A8J2JDD9-F1
#
_entry.id   AF-A0A8J2JDD9-F1
#
_cell.length_a   1.000
_cell.length_b   1.000
_cell.length_c   1.000
_cell.angle_alpha   90.00
_cell.angle_beta   90.00
_cell.angle_gamma   90.00
#
_symmetry.space_group_name_H-M   'P 1'
#
loop_
_entity.id
_entity.type
_entity.pdbx_description
1 polymer ?
#
loop_
_entity_poly.entity_id
_entity_poly.type
_entity_poly.pdbx_seq_one_letter_code
_entity_poly.pdbx_strand_id
1 'polypeptide(L)' 'FDCQAFNPCNVTGLLQQTFYTFRVRAYNEGGESPGSHNVTARTRVDLSK' A
#
# COMPACT_ATOMS: atom_id res chain seq x y z
N PHE A 1 1.69 1.18 11.50
CA PHE A 1 2.07 0.89 10.10
C PHE A 1 1.90 -0.60 9.90
N ASP A 2 0.74 -1.04 9.40
CA ASP A 2 0.31 -2.45 9.45
C ASP A 2 0.81 -3.28 8.24
N CYS A 3 1.37 -2.61 7.22
CA CYS A 3 1.77 -3.22 5.95
C CYS A 3 3.10 -4.00 5.97
N GLN A 4 3.55 -4.46 7.13
CA GLN A 4 4.79 -5.25 7.25
C GLN A 4 4.52 -6.72 7.62
N ALA A 5 3.37 -7.03 8.23
CA ALA A 5 3.13 -8.36 8.80
C ALA A 5 1.84 -9.06 8.32
N PHE A 6 0.86 -8.33 7.79
CA PHE A 6 -0.45 -8.88 7.43
C PHE A 6 -0.85 -8.63 5.98
N ASN A 7 -1.52 -9.63 5.39
CA ASN A 7 -2.14 -9.57 4.07
C ASN A 7 -3.63 -9.98 4.22
N PRO A 8 -4.61 -9.12 3.87
CA PRO A 8 -4.46 -7.81 3.23
C PRO A 8 -3.92 -6.72 4.15
N CYS A 9 -3.17 -5.76 3.60
CA CYS A 9 -2.81 -4.53 4.31
C CYS A 9 -3.80 -3.40 4.05
N ASN A 10 -4.20 -2.70 5.11
CA ASN A 10 -4.94 -1.45 5.03
C ASN A 10 -4.01 -0.22 5.16
N VAL A 11 -3.93 0.58 4.09
CA VAL A 11 -3.24 1.88 4.09
C VAL A 11 -4.27 2.98 4.35
N THR A 12 -4.17 3.65 5.50
CA THR A 12 -5.11 4.69 5.95
C THR A 12 -4.46 6.08 5.96
N GLY A 13 -5.26 7.13 6.17
CA GLY A 13 -4.75 8.51 6.26
C GLY A 13 -4.35 9.15 4.92
N LEU A 14 -4.75 8.55 3.80
CA LEU A 14 -4.47 9.09 2.46
C LEU A 14 -5.40 10.25 2.12
N LEU A 15 -4.91 11.21 1.34
CA LEU A 15 -5.72 12.30 0.81
C LEU A 15 -6.77 11.77 -0.17
N GLN A 16 -7.94 12.39 -0.18
CA GLN A 16 -9.02 12.05 -1.10
C GLN A 16 -8.67 12.47 -2.54
N GLN A 17 -9.25 11.77 -3.52
CA GLN A 17 -9.05 12.04 -4.96
C GLN A 17 -7.57 12.11 -5.41
N THR A 18 -6.67 11.48 -4.67
CA THR A 18 -5.22 11.55 -4.91
C THR A 18 -4.73 10.21 -5.43
N PHE A 19 -3.86 10.26 -6.45
CA PHE A 19 -3.23 9.06 -6.99
C PHE A 19 -2.05 8.65 -6.11
N TYR A 20 -1.99 7.36 -5.78
CA TYR A 20 -0.87 6.74 -5.10
C TYR A 20 -0.38 5.54 -5.90
N THR A 21 0.94 5.38 -5.93
CA THR A 21 1.61 4.25 -6.56
C THR A 21 2.16 3.33 -5.47
N PHE A 22 1.78 2.06 -5.53
CA PHE A 22 2.22 1.03 -4.59
C PHE A 22 3.10 0.01 -5.28
N ARG A 23 4.07 -0.50 -4.52
CA ARG A 23 4.84 -1.72 -4.81
C ARG A 23 4.99 -2.50 -3.52
N VAL A 24 5.12 -3.82 -3.62
CA VAL A 24 5.33 -4.71 -2.47
C VAL A 24 6.66 -5.44 -2.59
N ARG A 25 7.27 -5.75 -1.45
CA ARG A 25 8.45 -6.61 -1.30
C ARG A 25 8.17 -7.60 -0.18
N ALA A 26 8.60 -8.85 -0.35
CA ALA A 26 8.62 -9.82 0.72
C ALA A 26 9.94 -9.70 1.49
N TYR A 27 9.92 -9.96 2.79
CA TYR A 27 11.11 -9.98 3.64
C TYR A 27 11.13 -11.28 4.47
N ASN A 28 12.30 -11.90 4.58
CA ASN A 28 12.59 -12.99 5.50
C ASN A 28 14.01 -12.83 6.07
N GLU A 29 14.49 -13.78 6.89
CA GLU A 29 15.84 -13.73 7.48
C GLU A 29 16.97 -13.64 6.44
N GLY A 30 16.72 -14.11 5.21
CA GLY A 30 17.65 -14.02 4.08
C GLY A 30 17.63 -12.68 3.34
N GLY A 31 16.74 -11.74 3.70
CA GLY A 31 16.65 -10.40 3.13
C GLY A 31 15.34 -10.10 2.40
N GLU A 32 15.36 -9.04 1.59
CA GLU A 32 14.21 -8.59 0.80
C GLU A 32 14.16 -9.23 -0.59
N SER A 33 12.96 -9.55 -1.08
CA SER A 33 12.74 -9.89 -2.48
C SER A 33 12.91 -8.67 -3.40
N PRO A 34 13.06 -8.87 -4.73
CA PRO A 34 12.76 -7.82 -5.69
C PRO A 34 11.36 -7.24 -5.49
N GLY A 35 11.19 -5.97 -5.86
CA GLY A 35 9.88 -5.31 -5.80
C GLY A 35 8.93 -5.83 -6.86
N SER A 36 7.64 -5.87 -6.54
CA SER A 36 6.58 -6.09 -7.53
C SER A 36 6.57 -4.99 -8.60
N HIS A 37 5.79 -5.22 -9.66
CA HIS A 37 5.37 -4.13 -10.54
C HIS A 37 4.62 -3.04 -9.76
N ASN A 38 4.72 -1.81 -10.25
CA ASN A 38 3.98 -0.68 -9.70
C ASN A 38 2.49 -0.81 -10.04
N VAL A 39 1.64 -0.53 -9.06
CA VAL A 39 0.19 -0.40 -9.25
C VAL A 39 -0.23 0.99 -8.78
N THR A 40 -0.92 1.72 -9.64
CA THR A 40 -1.43 3.06 -9.34
C THR A 40 -2.93 3.02 -9.12
N ALA A 41 -3.38 3.59 -8.01
CA ALA A 41 -4.80 3.70 -7.67
C ALA A 41 -5.13 5.10 -7.18
N ARG A 42 -6.37 5.54 -7.43
CA ARG A 42 -6.90 6.81 -6.91
C ARG A 42 -7.79 6.55 -5.71
N THR A 43 -7.55 7.26 -4.62
CA THR A 43 -8.43 7.22 -3.45
C THR A 43 -9.81 7.77 -3.77
N ARG A 44 -10.82 7.20 -3.12
CA ARG A 44 -12.21 7.67 -3.24
C ARG A 44 -12.41 8.91 -2.36
N VAL A 45 -13.51 9.61 -2.64
CA VAL A 45 -14.04 10.60 -1.71
C VAL A 45 -14.70 9.85 -0.57
N ASP A 46 -14.36 10.23 0.65
CA ASP A 46 -15.07 9.84 1.85
C ASP A 46 -16.26 10.79 2.03
N LEU A 47 -17.45 10.29 1.74
CA LEU A 47 -18.70 11.05 1.82
C LEU A 47 -19.23 11.18 3.26
N SER A 48 -18.54 10.56 4.23
CA SER A 48 -18.90 10.63 5.66
C SER A 48 -18.22 11.78 6.41
N LYS A 49 -17.33 12.52 5.73
CA LYS A 49 -16.70 13.74 6.23
C LYS A 49 -17.37 15.02 5.73
#